data_AF-A0A453DKG2-F1
#
_entry.id   AF-A0A453DKG2-F1
#
_cell.length_a   1.000
_cell.length_b   1.000
_cell.length_c   1.000
_cell.angle_alpha   90.00
_cell.angle_beta   90.00
_cell.angle_gamma   90.00
#
_symmetry.space_group_name_H-M   'P 1'
#
loop_
_entity.id
_entity.type
_entity.pdbx_description
1 polymer ?
#
loop_
_entity_poly.entity_id
_entity_poly.type
_entity_poly.pdbx_seq_one_letter_code
_entity_poly.pdbx_strand_id
1 'polypeptide(L)'
;SVRVVGGEFPFSSGGQVACIVSGRERVVLFDSTEKITREDEVVLDGYVPLSRNAISVEFEKGVTVEVTAYVDSGSIADRVHFPSKWCNISQDRCFICGSEVEITVAWSRVVRDKMEMLLEGYATQV
;
A
#
# COMPACT_ATOMS: atom_id res chain seq x y z
N SER A 1 2.46 -4.50 -2.43
CA SER A 1 1.37 -5.49 -2.28
C SER A 1 0.73 -5.32 -0.92
N VAL A 2 -0.50 -5.84 -0.77
CA VAL A 2 -1.20 -5.95 0.51
C VAL A 2 -1.65 -7.39 0.65
N ARG A 3 -1.36 -8.00 1.81
CA ARG A 3 -1.66 -9.41 2.06
C ARG A 3 -2.16 -9.60 3.49
N VAL A 4 -3.24 -10.35 3.64
CA VAL A 4 -3.72 -10.82 4.95
C VAL A 4 -2.85 -11.98 5.37
N VAL A 5 -2.21 -11.86 6.54
CA VAL A 5 -1.22 -12.84 7.04
C VAL A 5 -1.65 -13.54 8.33
N GLY A 6 -2.74 -13.10 8.95
CA GLY A 6 -3.34 -13.74 10.11
C GLY A 6 -4.78 -13.29 10.35
N GLY A 7 -5.59 -14.14 10.96
CA GLY A 7 -7.03 -13.90 11.16
C GLY A 7 -7.88 -14.32 9.95
N GLU A 8 -9.16 -13.93 9.97
CA GLU A 8 -10.07 -14.13 8.83
C GLU A 8 -9.87 -13.04 7.78
N PHE A 9 -10.34 -13.24 6.55
CA PHE A 9 -10.24 -12.21 5.52
C PHE A 9 -11.17 -11.01 5.84
N PRO A 10 -10.65 -9.79 6.01
CA PRO A 10 -11.42 -8.68 6.58
C PRO A 10 -12.41 -8.02 5.60
N PHE A 11 -12.40 -8.41 4.33
CA PHE A 11 -13.23 -7.82 3.26
C PHE A 11 -14.49 -8.62 2.94
N SER A 12 -15.09 -9.24 3.97
CA SER A 12 -16.30 -10.08 3.83
C SER A 12 -17.54 -9.32 3.33
N SER A 13 -17.56 -8.00 3.47
CA SER A 13 -18.59 -7.11 2.90
C SER A 13 -17.98 -6.09 1.93
N GLY A 14 -16.81 -6.42 1.39
CA GLY A 14 -15.99 -5.51 0.59
C GLY A 14 -15.07 -4.62 1.43
N GLY A 15 -14.39 -3.71 0.75
CA GLY A 15 -13.53 -2.72 1.36
C GLY A 15 -12.67 -1.97 0.34
N GLN A 16 -11.71 -1.22 0.86
CA GLN A 16 -10.84 -0.35 0.08
C GLN A 16 -9.39 -0.43 0.57
N VAL A 17 -8.46 -0.32 -0.36
CA VAL A 17 -7.06 0.01 -0.06
C VAL A 17 -6.71 1.28 -0.80
N ALA A 18 -6.19 2.28 -0.09
CA ALA A 18 -5.81 3.55 -0.67
C ALA A 18 -4.46 4.03 -0.16
N CYS A 19 -3.72 4.73 -1.02
CA CYS A 19 -2.55 5.49 -0.64
C CYS A 19 -2.92 6.96 -0.46
N ILE A 20 -2.42 7.56 0.61
CA ILE A 20 -2.51 8.99 0.90
C ILE A 20 -1.10 9.56 0.70
N VAL A 21 -0.96 10.40 -0.32
CA VAL A 21 0.30 11.01 -0.73
C VAL A 21 0.29 12.50 -0.38
N SER A 22 1.41 13.00 0.14
CA SER A 22 1.58 14.40 0.55
C SER A 22 0.47 14.91 1.50
N GLY A 23 -0.18 14.01 2.24
CA GLY A 23 -1.29 14.30 3.16
C GLY A 23 -2.57 14.84 2.51
N ARG A 24 -2.68 14.83 1.17
CA ARG A 24 -3.79 15.47 0.44
C ARG A 24 -4.34 14.61 -0.68
N GLU A 25 -3.48 13.96 -1.45
CA GLU A 25 -3.89 13.16 -2.59
C GLU A 25 -4.22 11.74 -2.14
N ARG A 26 -5.43 11.27 -2.45
CA ARG A 26 -5.87 9.90 -2.18
C ARG A 26 -5.92 9.12 -3.49
N VAL A 27 -5.11 8.07 -3.58
CA VAL A 27 -5.07 7.14 -4.72
C VAL A 27 -5.64 5.81 -4.27
N VAL A 28 -6.82 5.46 -4.77
CA VAL A 28 -7.46 4.17 -4.49
C VAL A 28 -6.81 3.08 -5.32
N LEU A 29 -6.31 2.05 -4.65
CA LEU A 29 -5.63 0.90 -5.26
C LEU A 29 -6.53 -0.33 -5.34
N PHE A 30 -7.53 -0.42 -4.49
CA PHE A 30 -8.56 -1.46 -4.48
C PHE A 30 -9.82 -0.83 -3.91
N ASP A 31 -10.97 -1.11 -4.53
CA ASP A 31 -12.28 -0.75 -4.01
C ASP A 31 -13.27 -1.80 -4.52
N SER A 32 -13.90 -2.51 -3.60
CA SER A 32 -14.93 -3.48 -3.94
C SER A 32 -16.03 -3.42 -2.90
N THR A 33 -17.27 -3.37 -3.37
CA THR A 33 -18.46 -3.62 -2.55
C THR A 33 -18.91 -5.08 -2.62
N GLU A 34 -18.27 -5.88 -3.49
CA GLU A 34 -18.55 -7.30 -3.60
C GLU A 34 -17.86 -8.05 -2.47
N LYS A 35 -18.57 -9.03 -1.93
CA LYS A 35 -18.03 -9.94 -0.94
C LYS A 35 -16.93 -10.78 -1.57
N ILE A 36 -15.73 -10.71 -1.01
CA ILE A 36 -14.66 -11.66 -1.35
C ILE A 36 -15.00 -12.97 -0.64
N THR A 37 -15.21 -14.02 -1.43
CA THR A 37 -15.61 -15.34 -0.92
C THR A 37 -14.41 -16.11 -0.37
N ARG A 38 -14.67 -17.22 0.33
CA ARG A 38 -13.59 -18.11 0.78
C ARG A 38 -12.89 -18.78 -0.41
N GLU A 39 -13.62 -19.07 -1.48
CA GLU A 39 -12.98 -19.58 -2.71
C GLU A 39 -12.00 -18.57 -3.29
N ASP A 40 -12.39 -17.29 -3.36
CA ASP A 40 -11.52 -16.21 -3.80
C ASP A 40 -10.29 -16.07 -2.89
N GLU A 41 -10.48 -16.14 -1.57
CA GLU A 41 -9.40 -16.07 -0.59
C GLU A 41 -8.34 -17.17 -0.80
N VAL A 42 -8.78 -18.42 -1.04
CA VAL A 42 -7.88 -19.54 -1.31
C VAL A 42 -7.10 -19.33 -2.60
N VAL A 43 -7.74 -18.83 -3.65
CA VAL A 43 -7.08 -18.52 -4.92
C VAL A 43 -6.08 -17.38 -4.77
N LEU A 44 -6.41 -16.39 -3.95
CA LEU A 44 -5.61 -15.19 -3.74
C LEU A 44 -4.46 -15.38 -2.75
N ASP A 45 -4.42 -16.48 -1.98
CA ASP A 45 -3.41 -16.70 -0.91
C ASP A 45 -3.27 -15.48 0.02
N GLY A 46 -4.43 -14.91 0.39
CA GLY A 46 -4.55 -13.72 1.23
C GLY A 46 -4.17 -12.39 0.56
N TYR A 47 -3.74 -12.37 -0.70
CA TYR A 47 -3.41 -11.13 -1.40
C TYR A 47 -4.66 -10.34 -1.81
N VAL A 48 -4.61 -9.03 -1.62
CA VAL A 48 -5.66 -8.12 -2.11
C VAL A 48 -5.39 -7.78 -3.58
N PRO A 49 -6.36 -7.96 -4.50
CA PRO A 49 -6.17 -7.69 -5.92
C PRO A 49 -6.17 -6.18 -6.20
N LEU A 50 -4.99 -5.56 -6.18
CA LEU A 50 -4.84 -4.13 -6.45
C LEU A 50 -5.01 -3.82 -7.94
N SER A 51 -5.89 -2.88 -8.28
CA SER A 51 -6.08 -2.35 -9.64
C SER A 51 -4.90 -1.50 -10.12
N ARG A 52 -4.11 -0.96 -9.18
CA ARG A 52 -2.88 -0.21 -9.45
C ARG A 52 -1.79 -0.63 -8.48
N ASN A 53 -0.59 -0.89 -9.01
CA ASN A 53 0.56 -1.38 -8.22
C ASN A 53 1.70 -0.37 -8.06
N ALA A 54 1.65 0.75 -8.78
CA ALA A 54 2.68 1.78 -8.74
C ALA A 54 2.07 3.17 -8.63
N ILE A 55 2.65 4.02 -7.79
CA ILE A 55 2.30 5.43 -7.61
C ILE A 55 3.58 6.27 -7.50
N SER A 56 3.51 7.54 -7.90
CA SER A 56 4.60 8.49 -7.66
C SER A 56 4.37 9.21 -6.34
N VAL A 57 5.42 9.39 -5.56
CA VAL A 57 5.37 10.15 -4.32
C VAL A 57 6.52 11.16 -4.28
N GLU A 58 6.31 12.25 -3.56
CA GLU A 58 7.39 13.20 -3.29
C GLU A 58 8.42 12.56 -2.37
N PHE A 59 9.70 12.78 -2.68
CA PHE A 59 10.80 12.37 -1.82
C PHE A 59 10.67 13.07 -0.44
N GLU A 60 11.11 12.40 0.63
CA GLU A 60 11.00 12.78 2.05
C GLU A 60 9.59 12.71 2.67
N LYS A 61 8.52 12.84 1.88
CA LYS A 61 7.14 12.80 2.41
C LYS A 61 6.57 11.39 2.60
N GLY A 62 7.08 10.42 1.84
CA GLY A 62 6.62 9.03 1.93
C GLY A 62 5.18 8.82 1.45
N VAL A 63 4.59 7.71 1.90
CA VAL A 63 3.20 7.33 1.62
C VAL A 63 2.54 6.76 2.85
N THR A 64 1.29 7.14 3.10
CA THR A 64 0.45 6.43 4.07
C THR A 64 -0.49 5.49 3.33
N VAL A 65 -0.48 4.21 3.67
CA VAL A 65 -1.43 3.24 3.13
C VAL A 65 -2.56 3.07 4.14
N GLU A 66 -3.79 3.29 3.71
CA GLU A 66 -5.01 3.02 4.48
C GLU A 66 -5.66 1.74 3.95
N VAL A 67 -5.99 0.85 4.87
CA VAL A 67 -6.80 -0.33 4.63
C VAL A 67 -8.14 -0.13 5.30
N THR A 68 -9.23 -0.30 4.57
CA THR A 68 -10.59 -0.07 5.03
C THR A 68 -11.45 -1.29 4.76
N ALA A 69 -12.10 -1.84 5.78
CA ALA A 69 -13.09 -2.89 5.66
C ALA A 69 -14.49 -2.29 5.78
N TYR A 70 -15.40 -2.68 4.90
CA TYR A 70 -16.82 -2.33 5.02
C TYR A 70 -17.50 -3.33 5.96
N VAL A 71 -18.36 -2.82 6.85
CA VAL A 71 -19.11 -3.60 7.84
C VAL A 71 -20.54 -3.07 7.90
N ASP A 72 -21.47 -3.84 8.46
CA ASP A 72 -22.89 -3.46 8.50
C ASP A 72 -23.15 -2.09 9.16
N SER A 73 -22.31 -1.71 10.13
CA SER A 73 -22.39 -0.43 10.85
C SER A 73 -21.58 0.71 10.21
N GLY A 74 -21.00 0.52 9.02
CA GLY A 74 -20.19 1.52 8.32
C GLY A 74 -18.86 0.98 7.82
N SER A 75 -17.76 1.57 8.26
CA SER A 75 -16.42 1.10 7.89
C SER A 75 -15.44 1.20 9.04
N ILE A 76 -14.46 0.30 9.04
CA ILE A 76 -13.33 0.29 9.96
C ILE A 76 -12.09 0.47 9.12
N ALA A 77 -11.15 1.31 9.55
CA ALA A 77 -9.92 1.58 8.82
C ALA A 77 -8.73 1.60 9.77
N ASP A 78 -7.58 1.14 9.27
CA ASP A 78 -6.28 1.29 9.90
C ASP A 78 -5.25 1.76 8.86
N ARG A 79 -4.16 2.37 9.33
CA ARG A 79 -3.21 3.07 8.47
C ARG A 79 -1.77 2.80 8.87
N VAL A 80 -0.91 2.70 7.87
CA VAL A 80 0.55 2.58 8.06
C VAL A 80 1.28 3.62 7.23
N HIS A 81 2.22 4.32 7.84
CA HIS A 81 3.04 5.31 7.17
C HIS A 81 4.42 4.74 6.80
N PHE A 82 4.78 4.86 5.52
CA PHE A 82 6.07 4.46 5.01
C PHE A 82 6.87 5.67 4.56
N PRO A 83 7.99 5.98 5.24
CA PRO A 83 8.95 6.98 4.76
C PRO A 83 9.51 6.58 3.40
N SER A 84 9.67 7.54 2.50
CA SER A 84 10.20 7.28 1.16
C SER A 84 11.66 6.80 1.21
N LYS A 85 12.02 5.86 0.34
CA LYS A 85 13.40 5.42 0.13
C LYS A 85 13.82 5.64 -1.33
N TRP A 86 15.13 5.76 -1.55
CA TRP A 86 15.72 5.82 -2.89
C TRP A 86 15.46 4.53 -3.70
N CYS A 87 15.62 3.40 -3.03
CA CYS A 87 15.40 2.07 -3.57
C CYS A 87 15.06 1.10 -2.42
N ASN A 88 14.90 -0.19 -2.74
CA ASN A 88 14.63 -1.29 -1.81
C ASN A 88 13.15 -1.38 -1.38
N ILE A 89 12.86 -2.20 -0.38
CA ILE A 89 11.52 -2.53 0.09
C ILE A 89 11.32 -1.97 1.50
N SER A 90 10.10 -1.56 1.82
CA SER A 90 9.61 -1.36 3.17
C SER A 90 8.43 -2.30 3.41
N GLN A 91 8.37 -2.87 4.60
CA GLN A 91 7.29 -3.74 5.04
C GLN A 91 6.86 -3.31 6.43
N ASP A 92 5.55 -3.28 6.65
CA ASP A 92 4.96 -3.00 7.95
C ASP A 92 3.51 -3.53 7.96
N ARG A 93 2.87 -3.53 9.13
CA ARG A 93 1.60 -4.22 9.37
C ARG A 93 0.57 -3.35 10.05
N CYS A 94 -0.70 -3.62 9.78
CA CYS A 94 -1.84 -3.03 10.46
C CYS A 94 -2.85 -4.11 10.88
N PHE A 95 -3.77 -3.76 11.77
CA PHE A 95 -4.80 -4.67 12.25
C PHE A 95 -6.18 -4.14 11.93
N ILE A 96 -6.97 -4.95 11.22
CA ILE A 96 -8.32 -4.57 10.79
C ILE A 96 -9.30 -5.72 11.01
N CYS A 97 -10.41 -5.44 11.69
CA CYS A 97 -11.43 -6.44 12.01
C CYS A 97 -10.87 -7.75 12.62
N GLY A 98 -9.85 -7.65 13.49
CA GLY A 98 -9.19 -8.82 14.09
C GLY A 98 -8.21 -9.57 13.17
N SER A 99 -7.89 -9.00 12.01
CA SER A 99 -7.03 -9.58 10.99
C SER A 99 -5.72 -8.80 10.89
N GLU A 100 -4.61 -9.49 10.76
CA GLU A 100 -3.28 -8.91 10.55
C GLU A 100 -3.03 -8.76 9.05
N VAL A 101 -2.76 -7.55 8.61
CA VAL A 101 -2.53 -7.21 7.20
C VAL A 101 -1.11 -6.69 7.04
N GLU A 102 -0.32 -7.36 6.21
CA GLU A 102 1.02 -6.95 5.84
C GLU A 102 1.00 -6.12 4.56
N ILE A 103 1.66 -4.96 4.61
CA ILE A 103 1.78 -4.03 3.49
C ILE A 103 3.25 -3.97 3.10
N THR A 104 3.51 -4.27 1.82
CA THR A 104 4.85 -4.23 1.24
C THR A 104 4.91 -3.14 0.18
N VAL A 105 5.83 -2.18 0.36
CA VAL A 105 6.09 -1.09 -0.57
C VAL A 105 7.48 -1.27 -1.18
N ALA A 106 7.54 -1.42 -2.50
CA ALA A 106 8.80 -1.39 -3.24
C ALA A 106 9.08 0.04 -3.70
N TRP A 107 10.31 0.50 -3.48
CA TRP A 107 10.77 1.84 -3.80
C TRP A 107 11.69 1.82 -5.00
N SER A 108 11.43 2.74 -5.93
CA SER A 108 12.33 3.05 -7.02
C SER A 108 12.32 4.55 -7.24
N ARG A 109 13.48 5.19 -7.19
CA ARG A 109 13.58 6.57 -7.63
C ARG A 109 13.37 6.65 -9.13
N VAL A 110 12.48 7.54 -9.53
CA VAL A 110 12.32 7.98 -10.91
C VAL A 110 13.23 9.20 -11.11
N VAL A 111 14.32 9.04 -11.86
CA VAL A 111 15.18 10.18 -12.22
C VAL A 111 14.49 10.95 -13.34
N ARG A 112 14.21 12.23 -13.09
CA ARG A 112 13.43 13.04 -14.05
C ARG A 112 14.31 13.83 -15.00
N ASP A 113 15.56 14.11 -14.63
CA ASP A 113 16.46 14.92 -15.44
C ASP A 113 17.89 14.37 -15.49
N LYS A 114 18.56 14.59 -16.62
CA LYS A 114 19.95 14.16 -16.86
C LYS A 114 20.92 14.84 -15.89
N MET A 115 20.60 16.05 -15.41
CA MET A 115 21.40 16.73 -14.38
C MET A 115 21.36 16.03 -13.02
N GLU A 116 20.22 15.44 -12.63
CA GLU A 116 20.14 14.66 -11.38
C GLU A 116 21.03 13.42 -11.45
N MET A 117 21.13 12.78 -12.62
CA MET A 117 22.06 11.65 -12.82
C MET A 117 23.54 12.08 -12.70
N LEU A 118 23.88 13.28 -13.18
CA LEU A 118 25.25 13.77 -13.17
C LEU A 118 25.73 14.15 -11.76
N LEU A 119 24.87 14.73 -10.93
CA LEU A 119 25.21 15.11 -9.55
C LEU A 119 25.61 13.91 -8.68
N GLU A 120 25.01 12.73 -8.90
CA GLU A 120 25.35 11.52 -8.16
C GLU A 120 26.68 10.87 -8.57
N GLY A 121 27.04 10.97 -9.86
CA GLY A 121 28.34 10.50 -10.34
C GLY A 121 29.52 11.27 -9.74
N TYR A 122 29.27 12.50 -9.27
CA TYR A 122 30.25 13.29 -8.52
C TYR A 122 30.26 12.98 -7.03
N ALA A 123 29.09 12.76 -6.40
CA ALA A 123 28.99 12.48 -4.96
C ALA A 123 29.53 11.10 -4.54
N THR A 124 29.72 10.18 -5.50
CA THR A 124 30.23 8.82 -5.26
C THR A 124 31.73 8.66 -5.56
N GLN A 125 32.41 9.72 -5.99
CA GLN A 125 33.87 9.77 -6.09
C GLN A 125 34.46 10.34 -4.80
N VAL A 126 34.63 9.49 -3.78
CA VAL A 126 35.43 9.78 -2.58
C VAL A 126 36.29 8.58 -2.23
#